data_AF-A0A643FF14-F1
#
_entry.id   AF-A0A643FF14-F1
#
_cell.length_a   1.000
_cell.length_b   1.000
_cell.length_c   1.000
_cell.angle_alpha   90.00
_cell.angle_beta   90.00
_cell.angle_gamma   90.00
#
_symmetry.space_group_name_H-M   'P 1'
#
loop_
_entity.id
_entity.type
_entity.pdbx_description
1 polymer ?
#
loop_
_entity_poly.entity_id
_entity_poly.type
_entity_poly.pdbx_seq_one_letter_code
_entity_poly.pdbx_strand_id
1 'polypeptide(L)' 'MPSPPKPVATLDCQTLDGRTIFVTVAKEGRLYHLSTPGERSHICHPSVSSLDGVRREILLVYRARVVPTI' A
#
# COMPACT_ATOMS: atom_id res chain seq x y z
N MET A 1 -12.40 8.84 -19.51
CA MET A 1 -11.13 8.43 -18.87
C MET A 1 -11.45 7.94 -17.48
N PRO A 2 -10.93 6.80 -17.01
CA PRO A 2 -11.05 6.43 -15.60
C PRO A 2 -10.42 7.55 -14.76
N SER A 3 -11.11 7.96 -13.71
CA SER A 3 -10.59 8.91 -12.73
C SER A 3 -9.32 8.32 -12.08
N PRO A 4 -8.25 9.10 -11.91
CA PRO A 4 -7.06 8.60 -11.25
C PRO A 4 -7.40 8.08 -9.84
N PRO A 5 -6.80 6.95 -9.40
CA PRO A 5 -7.08 6.38 -8.09
C PRO A 5 -6.81 7.41 -6.99
N LYS A 6 -7.79 7.60 -6.10
CA LYS A 6 -7.72 8.65 -5.07
C LYS A 6 -6.83 8.19 -3.92
N PRO A 7 -5.76 8.91 -3.55
CA PRO A 7 -4.95 8.55 -2.38
C PRO A 7 -5.80 8.63 -1.11
N VAL A 8 -5.73 7.59 -0.28
CA VAL A 8 -6.47 7.45 0.98
C VAL A 8 -5.56 7.37 2.20
N ALA A 9 -4.31 6.92 2.03
CA ALA A 9 -3.31 6.89 3.08
C ALA A 9 -1.90 6.87 2.49
N THR A 10 -0.93 7.37 3.25
CA THR A 10 0.49 7.12 3.02
C THR A 10 1.04 6.45 4.27
N LEU A 11 1.74 5.34 4.10
CA LEU A 11 2.20 4.50 5.19
C LEU A 11 3.73 4.42 5.16
N ASP A 12 4.34 4.78 6.29
CA ASP A 12 5.75 4.55 6.53
C ASP A 12 5.95 3.05 6.75
N CYS A 13 6.84 2.44 5.98
CA CYS A 13 7.09 1.02 6.08
C CYS A 13 8.59 0.76 6.20
N GLN A 14 8.95 -0.26 6.98
CA GLN A 14 10.30 -0.79 7.02
C GLN A 14 10.31 -2.15 6.32
N THR A 15 11.11 -2.28 5.26
CA THR A 15 11.33 -3.56 4.59
C THR A 15 12.02 -4.54 5.54
N LEU A 16 11.85 -5.84 5.30
CA LEU A 16 12.51 -6.88 6.10
C LEU A 16 14.05 -6.79 6.02
N ASP A 17 14.58 -6.15 4.97
CA ASP A 17 16.01 -5.88 4.79
C ASP A 17 16.47 -4.58 5.48
N GLY A 18 15.58 -3.92 6.24
CA GLY A 18 15.88 -2.75 7.07
C GLY A 18 15.79 -1.40 6.37
N ARG A 19 15.33 -1.33 5.11
CA ARG A 19 15.16 -0.06 4.38
C ARG A 19 13.82 0.57 4.73
N THR A 20 13.79 1.89 4.86
CA THR A 20 12.54 2.64 5.00
C THR A 20 11.99 2.96 3.61
N ILE A 21 10.72 2.65 3.40
CA ILE A 21 9.96 2.99 2.18
C ILE A 21 8.64 3.66 2.56
N PHE A 22 8.10 4.44 1.64
CA PHE A 22 6.77 5.02 1.76
C PHE A 22 5.84 4.32 0.79
N VAL A 23 4.73 3.77 1.31
CA VAL A 23 3.70 3.15 0.48
C VAL A 23 2.50 4.09 0.44
N THR A 24 2.17 4.57 -0.76
CA THR A 24 0.93 5.29 -1.00
C THR A 24 -0.17 4.27 -1.27
N VAL A 25 -1.27 4.40 -0.53
CA VAL A 25 -2.49 3.62 -0.71
C VAL A 25 -3.51 4.51 -1.39
N ALA A 26 -3.97 4.09 -2.56
CA ALA A 26 -5.05 4.74 -3.29
C ALA A 26 -6.24 3.80 -3.46
N LYS A 27 -7.42 4.35 -3.71
CA LYS A 27 -8.65 3.58 -3.88
C LYS A 27 -9.29 3.90 -5.22
N GLU A 28 -9.64 2.85 -5.97
CA GLU A 28 -10.39 2.91 -7.22
C GLU A 28 -11.60 1.99 -7.11
N GLY A 29 -12.79 2.58 -6.92
CA GLY A 29 -14.01 1.83 -6.62
C GLY A 29 -13.87 1.00 -5.33
N ARG A 30 -13.86 -0.34 -5.47
CA ARG A 30 -13.70 -1.29 -4.35
C ARG A 30 -12.27 -1.80 -4.18
N LEU A 31 -11.36 -1.46 -5.08
CA LEU A 31 -9.99 -1.95 -5.08
C LEU A 31 -9.05 -0.94 -4.42
N TYR A 32 -8.05 -1.46 -3.71
CA TYR A 32 -6.93 -0.68 -3.20
C TYR A 32 -5.72 -0.87 -4.11
N HIS A 33 -5.00 0.22 -4.32
CA HIS A 33 -3.78 0.29 -5.09
C HIS A 33 -2.65 0.71 -4.16
N LEU A 34 -1.53 0.01 -4.24
CA LEU A 34 -0.31 0.32 -3.51
C LEU A 34 0.73 0.81 -4.49
N SER A 35 1.46 1.85 -4.11
CA SER A 35 2.58 2.33 -4.89
C SER A 35 3.71 2.81 -3.99
N THR A 36 4.94 2.52 -4.40
CA THR A 36 6.16 3.01 -3.78
C THR A 36 7.00 3.70 -4.87
N PRO A 37 7.69 4.81 -4.56
CA PRO A 37 8.56 5.49 -5.52
C PRO A 37 9.60 4.53 -6.11
N GLY A 38 9.69 4.48 -7.44
CA GLY A 38 10.64 3.62 -8.14
C GLY A 38 10.21 2.16 -8.32
N GLU A 39 9.04 1.76 -7.81
CA GLU A 39 8.49 0.41 -7.97
C GLU A 39 7.17 0.41 -8.75
N ARG A 40 6.82 -0.77 -9.27
CA ARG A 40 5.55 -0.97 -9.96
C ARG A 40 4.40 -0.90 -8.95
N SER A 41 3.30 -0.27 -9.33
CA SER A 41 2.08 -0.29 -8.52
C SER A 41 1.50 -1.69 -8.43
N HIS A 42 0.91 -2.01 -7.28
CA HIS A 42 0.26 -3.27 -6.99
C HIS A 42 -1.23 -3.04 -6.75
N ILE A 43 -2.10 -3.85 -7.35
CA ILE A 43 -3.54 -3.83 -7.08
C ILE A 43 -3.81 -4.93 -6.07
N CYS A 44 -4.30 -4.56 -4.88
CA CYS A 44 -4.62 -5.51 -3.84
C CYS A 44 -5.68 -6.52 -4.29
N HIS A 45 -5.66 -7.70 -3.68
CA HIS A 45 -6.70 -8.69 -3.91
C HIS A 45 -8.11 -8.13 -3.62
N PRO A 46 -9.16 -8.47 -4.40
CA PRO A 46 -10.51 -7.93 -4.20
C PRO A 46 -11.14 -8.18 -2.83
N SER A 47 -10.62 -9.14 -2.05
CA SER A 47 -11.05 -9.39 -0.66
C SER A 47 -10.53 -8.36 0.34
N VAL A 48 -9.54 -7.54 -0.04
CA VAL A 48 -9.00 -6.47 0.80
C VAL A 48 -9.99 -5.31 0.82
N SER A 49 -10.73 -5.18 1.92
CA SER A 49 -11.78 -4.17 2.07
C SER A 49 -11.43 -3.06 3.09
N SER A 50 -10.38 -3.25 3.89
CA SER A 50 -9.96 -2.35 4.97
C SER A 50 -8.46 -2.02 4.92
N LEU A 51 -8.06 -0.97 5.64
CA LEU A 51 -6.64 -0.61 5.79
C LEU A 51 -5.83 -1.69 6.52
N ASP A 52 -6.42 -2.46 7.43
CA ASP A 52 -5.72 -3.61 8.04
C ASP A 52 -5.48 -4.74 7.03
N GLY A 53 -6.41 -4.94 6.09
CA GLY A 53 -6.16 -5.83 4.95
C GLY A 53 -5.03 -5.31 4.07
N VAL A 54 -5.00 -4.00 3.81
CA VAL A 54 -3.91 -3.34 3.06
C VAL A 54 -2.56 -3.53 3.76
N ARG A 55 -2.48 -3.35 5.08
CA ARG A 55 -1.24 -3.56 5.86
C ARG A 55 -0.69 -4.98 5.70
N ARG A 56 -1.58 -5.99 5.67
CA ARG A 56 -1.19 -7.39 5.40
C ARG A 56 -0.71 -7.58 3.97
N GLU A 57 -1.37 -6.95 3.01
CA GLU A 57 -0.96 -7.01 1.61
C GLU A 57 0.43 -6.37 1.39
N ILE A 58 0.70 -5.23 2.05
CA ILE A 58 2.01 -4.56 2.01
C ILE A 58 3.13 -5.49 2.49
N LEU A 59 2.88 -6.27 3.54
CA LEU A 59 3.84 -7.26 4.03
C LEU A 59 4.15 -8.33 2.99
N LEU A 60 3.15 -8.77 2.23
CA LEU A 60 3.32 -9.80 1.21
C LEU A 60 4.02 -9.27 -0.05
N VAL A 61 3.61 -8.09 -0.51
CA VAL A 61 4.04 -7.51 -1.79
C VAL A 61 5.43 -6.88 -1.67
N TYR A 62 5.63 -6.01 -0.69
CA TYR A 62 6.87 -5.24 -0.54
C TYR A 62 7.81 -5.84 0.49
N ARG A 63 7.44 -6.96 1.13
CA ARG A 63 8.18 -7.53 2.28
C ARG A 63 8.46 -6.43 3.30
N ALA A 64 7.44 -5.66 3.66
CA ALA A 64 7.58 -4.50 4.53
C ALA A 64 6.52 -4.45 5.62
N ARG A 65 6.90 -3.97 6.80
CA ARG A 65 5.99 -3.75 7.92
C ARG A 65 5.68 -2.27 8.03
N VAL A 66 4.39 -1.96 8.22
CA VAL A 66 3.97 -0.59 8.50
C VAL A 66 4.48 -0.19 9.88
N VAL A 67 5.21 0.93 9.92
CA VAL A 67 5.73 1.52 11.14
C VAL A 67 4.63 2.42 11.71
N PRO A 68 4.29 2.31 13.00
CA PRO A 68 3.36 3.24 13.63
C PRO A 68 3.98 4.64 13.61
N THR A 69 3.32 5.58 12.93
CA THR A 69 3.64 7.00 13.04
C THR A 69 3.26 7.44 14.46
N ILE A 70 4.26 7.88 15.22
CA ILE A 70 4.13 8.32 16.62
C ILE A 70 3.44 9.69 16.68
#